data_AF-A0A814JSQ3-F1
#
_entry.id   AF-A0A814JSQ3-F1
#
_cell.length_a   1.000
_cell.length_b   1.000
_cell.length_c   1.000
_cell.angle_alpha   90.00
_cell.angle_beta   90.00
_cell.angle_gamma   90.00
#
_symmetry.space_group_name_H-M   'P 1'
#
loop_
_entity.id
_entity.type
_entity.pdbx_description
1 polymer ?
#
loop_
_entity_poly.entity_id
_entity_poly.type
_entity_poly.pdbx_seq_one_letter_code
_entity_poly.pdbx_strand_id
1 'polypeptide(L)'
;MYWASILLFVLVPIVSSVGLYDQCGGQGYTGSTECNWPLKCFRRNQWFSSCQTSCPSRDWECALPESYSETNDEDTAVAPNWEQCGGEGWKGPTACADYPCQPRSVWFSQCRPDCPREWLCAEIPDEEVTEEELEDIQIYDPEDSQEEEEEEETEADGFPDPSQVNLDELQQKEQGLYGEIDLDEDPFAGAPEEEESEEEEEDEEESTIRRHRRNTVRATACKANGKSGTCKLTSACKGTSVAGHCPGAKSNQCCIPKTVSKPSTGGSKPSAASSKPSTSGRCGSYAKAPVRSIKGNGNKGYSVVKIKQTHLASPGSYSLSPSASDNTMTTSTACAFDKMAAAAKKSGVAIKIASGFRTIARQQYFWNCYTSKRCNGGNLAARPGTSNHGKGIALDLNTNCGKQTRARPNCGGSRVYQWLYKNGAKFGFTRTVFSEPWHWEFRGAGVRRASFS
;
A
#
# COMPACT_ATOMS: atom_id res chain seq x y z
N MET A 1 25.81 37.45 -61.63
CA MET A 1 26.23 36.13 -61.14
C MET A 1 25.28 35.75 -60.01
N TYR A 2 24.22 35.01 -60.32
CA TYR A 2 23.26 34.51 -59.31
C TYR A 2 23.78 33.18 -58.78
N TRP A 3 24.06 33.10 -57.48
CA TRP A 3 24.38 31.84 -56.81
C TRP A 3 23.08 31.19 -56.36
N ALA A 4 22.71 30.09 -57.03
CA ALA A 4 21.62 29.22 -56.61
C ALA A 4 22.14 28.25 -55.53
N SER A 5 21.72 28.45 -54.28
CA SER A 5 21.97 27.49 -53.21
C SER A 5 21.06 26.28 -53.38
N ILE A 6 21.63 25.15 -53.78
CA ILE A 6 20.97 23.85 -53.79
C ILE A 6 20.86 23.38 -52.33
N LEU A 7 19.64 23.40 -51.78
CA LEU A 7 19.34 22.70 -50.53
C LEU A 7 19.25 21.19 -50.83
N LEU A 8 20.24 20.44 -50.35
CA LEU A 8 20.23 18.98 -50.34
C LEU A 8 19.36 18.52 -49.16
N PHE A 9 18.14 18.09 -49.41
CA PHE A 9 17.31 17.43 -48.40
C PHE A 9 17.88 16.03 -48.12
N VAL A 10 18.53 15.87 -46.96
CA VAL A 10 18.88 14.56 -46.42
C VAL A 10 17.60 13.95 -45.86
N LEU A 11 17.00 13.00 -46.59
CA LEU A 11 15.94 12.14 -46.06
C LEU A 11 16.54 11.26 -44.98
N VAL A 12 16.32 11.62 -43.71
CA VAL A 12 16.61 10.75 -42.56
C VAL A 12 15.52 9.67 -42.55
N PRO A 13 15.85 8.38 -42.76
CA PRO A 13 14.85 7.33 -42.63
C PRO A 13 14.36 7.31 -41.18
N ILE A 14 13.04 7.43 -41.00
CA ILE A 14 12.38 7.28 -39.71
C ILE A 14 12.62 5.82 -39.29
N VAL A 15 13.50 5.60 -38.31
CA VAL A 15 13.75 4.27 -37.76
C VAL A 15 12.53 3.87 -36.94
N SER A 16 11.63 3.11 -37.57
CA SER A 16 10.48 2.52 -36.89
C SER A 16 10.98 1.45 -35.93
N SER A 17 10.89 1.72 -34.63
CA SER A 17 11.26 0.81 -33.55
C SER A 17 10.26 -0.35 -33.45
N VAL A 18 10.76 -1.55 -33.23
CA VAL A 18 10.02 -2.83 -33.33
C VAL A 18 9.24 -3.12 -32.04
N GLY A 19 7.96 -3.50 -32.15
CA GLY A 19 7.05 -3.73 -31.03
C GLY A 19 7.30 -5.02 -30.25
N LEU A 20 6.60 -5.20 -29.12
CA LEU A 20 6.69 -6.42 -28.31
C LEU A 20 6.21 -7.62 -29.12
N TYR A 21 7.05 -8.66 -29.21
CA TYR A 21 6.91 -9.89 -30.00
C TYR A 21 7.18 -9.75 -31.51
N ASP A 22 7.40 -8.56 -32.03
CA ASP A 22 7.71 -8.36 -33.45
C ASP A 22 9.13 -8.80 -33.80
N GLN A 23 9.35 -9.15 -35.07
CA GLN A 23 10.65 -9.62 -35.56
C GLN A 23 11.66 -8.48 -35.60
N CYS A 24 12.82 -8.69 -35.00
CA CYS A 24 13.93 -7.72 -34.94
C CYS A 24 15.25 -8.31 -35.47
N GLY A 25 15.20 -9.42 -36.21
CA GLY A 25 16.38 -10.02 -36.81
C GLY A 25 16.16 -11.42 -37.38
N GLY A 26 17.20 -11.95 -38.01
CA GLY A 26 17.20 -13.22 -38.73
C GLY A 26 17.93 -13.12 -40.07
N GLN A 27 18.52 -14.22 -40.55
CA GLN A 27 19.20 -14.24 -41.85
C GLN A 27 18.22 -13.90 -42.98
N GLY A 28 18.52 -12.84 -43.76
CA GLY A 28 17.66 -12.32 -44.82
C GLY A 28 16.63 -11.26 -44.37
N TYR A 29 16.56 -10.94 -43.08
CA TYR A 29 15.70 -9.88 -42.56
C TYR A 29 16.29 -8.50 -42.87
N THR A 30 15.50 -7.63 -43.51
CA THR A 30 15.90 -6.26 -43.91
C THR A 30 15.22 -5.16 -43.11
N GLY A 31 14.38 -5.52 -42.12
CA GLY A 31 13.67 -4.58 -41.26
C GLY A 31 14.53 -4.08 -40.08
N SER A 32 13.92 -3.28 -39.20
CA SER A 32 14.60 -2.69 -38.05
C SER A 32 15.03 -3.75 -37.03
N THR A 33 16.26 -3.66 -36.54
CA THR A 33 16.79 -4.52 -35.47
C THR A 33 16.66 -3.91 -34.08
N GLU A 34 16.18 -2.68 -34.01
CA GLU A 34 16.01 -1.92 -32.77
C GLU A 34 14.60 -2.07 -32.21
N CYS A 35 14.52 -2.65 -31.03
CA CYS A 35 13.26 -2.82 -30.32
C CYS A 35 12.84 -1.54 -29.58
N ASN A 36 11.54 -1.30 -29.49
CA ASN A 36 10.96 -0.28 -28.64
C ASN A 36 11.45 -0.45 -27.20
N TRP A 37 11.92 0.63 -26.59
CA TRP A 37 12.27 0.61 -25.18
C TRP A 37 11.03 0.22 -24.33
N PRO A 38 11.11 -0.78 -23.41
CA PRO A 38 12.29 -1.40 -22.79
C PRO A 38 12.66 -2.80 -23.33
N LEU A 39 12.27 -3.14 -24.54
CA LEU A 39 12.42 -4.48 -25.11
C LEU A 39 13.86 -4.73 -25.59
N LYS A 40 14.27 -6.00 -25.60
CA LYS A 40 15.54 -6.45 -26.20
C LYS A 40 15.27 -7.47 -27.29
N CYS A 41 16.05 -7.43 -28.36
CA CYS A 41 15.97 -8.41 -29.44
C CYS A 41 16.66 -9.71 -29.00
N PHE A 42 15.90 -10.79 -28.85
CA PHE A 42 16.45 -12.11 -28.53
C PHE A 42 16.45 -12.99 -29.78
N ARG A 43 17.50 -13.79 -29.98
CA ARG A 43 17.58 -14.72 -31.11
C ARG A 43 16.89 -16.03 -30.73
N ARG A 44 16.02 -16.54 -31.61
CA ARG A 44 15.42 -17.87 -31.45
C ARG A 44 16.18 -18.92 -32.25
N ASN A 45 16.51 -18.59 -33.49
CA ASN A 45 17.32 -19.40 -34.39
C ASN A 45 17.99 -18.50 -35.45
N GLN A 46 18.76 -19.09 -36.37
CA GLN A 46 19.50 -18.32 -37.39
C GLN A 46 18.61 -17.48 -38.32
N TRP A 47 17.33 -17.84 -38.47
CA TRP A 47 16.38 -17.16 -39.36
C TRP A 47 15.45 -16.18 -38.64
N PHE A 48 15.41 -16.18 -37.30
CA PHE A 48 14.40 -15.43 -36.55
C PHE A 48 14.86 -14.93 -35.18
N SER A 49 14.64 -13.64 -34.93
CA SER A 49 14.81 -12.94 -33.64
C SER A 49 13.61 -12.04 -33.36
N SER A 50 13.27 -11.82 -32.08
CA SER A 50 12.07 -11.05 -31.69
C SER A 50 12.29 -10.21 -30.44
N CYS A 51 11.59 -9.07 -30.38
CA CYS A 51 11.65 -8.15 -29.25
C CYS A 51 10.87 -8.69 -28.06
N GLN A 52 11.54 -8.87 -26.93
CA GLN A 52 10.95 -9.41 -25.70
C GLN A 52 11.29 -8.54 -24.49
N THR A 53 10.48 -8.61 -23.43
CA THR A 53 10.76 -7.97 -22.13
C THR A 53 11.81 -8.72 -21.31
N SER A 54 11.99 -10.02 -21.59
CA SER A 54 13.01 -10.89 -20.98
C SER A 54 13.23 -12.11 -21.85
N CYS A 55 14.41 -12.73 -21.76
CA CYS A 55 14.72 -13.98 -22.47
C CYS A 55 13.65 -15.06 -22.19
N PRO A 56 12.96 -15.59 -23.22
CA PRO A 56 12.11 -16.76 -23.08
C PRO A 56 12.99 -18.01 -23.04
N SER A 57 13.23 -18.56 -21.85
CA SER A 57 14.27 -19.58 -21.56
C SER A 57 14.11 -20.97 -22.23
N ARG A 58 13.29 -21.13 -23.28
CA ARG A 58 13.14 -22.38 -24.06
C ARG A 58 13.20 -22.10 -25.55
N ASP A 59 14.19 -22.68 -26.23
CA ASP A 59 14.46 -22.54 -27.67
C ASP A 59 14.92 -21.13 -28.11
N TRP A 60 15.42 -20.32 -27.18
CA TRP A 60 16.04 -19.02 -27.47
C TRP A 60 17.49 -19.00 -27.01
N GLU A 61 18.33 -18.36 -27.80
CA GLU A 61 19.71 -18.10 -27.48
C GLU A 61 19.79 -16.85 -26.60
N CYS A 62 20.10 -17.09 -25.33
CA CYS A 62 20.13 -16.05 -24.30
C CYS A 62 21.50 -15.89 -23.65
N ALA A 63 22.56 -16.35 -24.32
CA ALA A 63 23.92 -16.17 -23.87
C ALA A 63 24.38 -14.73 -24.17
N LEU A 64 24.89 -14.04 -23.14
CA LEU A 64 25.76 -12.88 -23.32
C LEU A 64 27.12 -13.39 -23.84
N PRO A 65 27.80 -12.69 -24.78
CA PRO A 65 29.05 -13.18 -25.34
C PRO A 65 30.11 -13.38 -24.25
N GLU A 66 30.70 -14.58 -24.24
CA GLU A 66 31.91 -14.91 -23.49
C GLU A 66 33.09 -14.12 -24.07
N SER A 67 33.39 -12.97 -23.48
CA SER A 67 34.75 -12.43 -23.30
C SER A 67 34.66 -10.96 -22.88
N TYR A 68 34.60 -10.73 -21.58
CA TYR A 68 35.41 -9.67 -21.02
C TYR A 68 35.86 -10.16 -19.64
N SER A 69 37.16 -10.32 -19.56
CA SER A 69 37.92 -10.75 -18.41
C SER A 69 37.61 -9.93 -17.17
N GLU A 70 37.43 -10.63 -16.07
CA GLU A 70 37.60 -10.10 -14.73
C GLU A 70 38.96 -9.39 -14.62
N THR A 71 38.93 -8.10 -14.36
CA THR A 71 39.94 -7.51 -13.48
C THR A 71 39.19 -7.02 -12.26
N ASN A 72 39.44 -7.71 -11.15
CA ASN A 72 39.17 -7.19 -9.83
C ASN A 72 40.09 -5.97 -9.64
N ASP A 73 39.51 -4.79 -9.67
CA ASP A 73 40.04 -3.65 -8.93
C ASP A 73 38.87 -3.03 -8.16
N GLU A 74 38.85 -3.32 -6.86
CA GLU A 74 38.17 -2.50 -5.86
C GLU A 74 38.96 -1.19 -5.74
N ASP A 75 38.79 -0.24 -6.68
CA ASP A 75 38.89 1.18 -6.36
C ASP A 75 38.30 2.08 -7.47
N THR A 76 37.41 3.01 -7.09
CA THR A 76 37.08 4.24 -7.83
C THR A 76 36.48 4.21 -9.25
N ALA A 77 35.85 3.13 -9.72
CA ALA A 77 35.08 3.21 -10.97
C ALA A 77 33.78 4.03 -10.77
N VAL A 78 33.72 5.23 -11.36
CA VAL A 78 32.51 6.06 -11.44
C VAL A 78 31.80 5.88 -12.79
N ALA A 79 30.48 5.81 -12.79
CA ALA A 79 29.68 5.80 -14.02
C ALA A 79 29.75 7.19 -14.68
N PRO A 80 29.95 7.26 -16.01
CA PRO A 80 29.88 8.51 -16.75
C PRO A 80 28.51 9.19 -16.56
N ASN A 81 28.48 10.50 -16.75
CA ASN A 81 27.24 11.25 -16.76
C ASN A 81 26.28 10.64 -17.80
N TRP A 82 25.00 10.54 -17.42
CA TRP A 82 23.89 9.89 -18.13
C TRP A 82 23.95 8.36 -18.20
N GLU A 83 24.95 7.71 -17.62
CA GLU A 83 25.03 6.26 -17.58
C GLU A 83 24.32 5.66 -16.37
N GLN A 84 24.06 4.35 -16.44
CA GLN A 84 23.47 3.62 -15.32
C GLN A 84 24.44 3.55 -14.14
N CYS A 85 23.95 3.93 -12.97
CA CYS A 85 24.71 3.94 -11.72
C CYS A 85 24.05 3.10 -10.62
N GLY A 86 23.01 2.33 -10.94
CA GLY A 86 22.30 1.57 -9.93
C GLY A 86 21.07 0.85 -10.46
N GLY A 87 20.48 0.05 -9.58
CA GLY A 87 19.33 -0.81 -9.88
C GLY A 87 19.49 -2.20 -9.29
N GLU A 88 18.38 -2.87 -8.96
CA GLU A 88 18.40 -4.24 -8.49
C GLU A 88 18.95 -5.17 -9.59
N GLY A 89 19.99 -5.93 -9.28
CA GLY A 89 20.72 -6.75 -10.24
C GLY A 89 21.81 -6.02 -11.05
N TRP A 90 21.96 -4.70 -10.88
CA TRP A 90 23.09 -3.95 -11.44
C TRP A 90 24.40 -4.35 -10.75
N LYS A 91 25.43 -4.64 -11.55
CA LYS A 91 26.77 -5.02 -11.08
C LYS A 91 27.86 -3.98 -11.43
N GLY A 92 27.48 -2.89 -12.11
CA GLY A 92 28.40 -1.85 -12.53
C GLY A 92 28.60 -0.77 -11.45
N PRO A 93 29.22 0.38 -11.83
CA PRO A 93 29.49 1.49 -10.92
C PRO A 93 28.25 1.97 -10.17
N THR A 94 28.43 2.35 -8.90
CA THR A 94 27.36 2.88 -8.03
C THR A 94 27.54 4.36 -7.69
N ALA A 95 28.73 4.90 -7.95
CA ALA A 95 29.04 6.31 -7.90
C ALA A 95 29.11 6.85 -9.33
N CYS A 96 28.86 8.14 -9.48
CA CYS A 96 28.82 8.85 -10.75
C CYS A 96 29.98 9.85 -10.83
N ALA A 97 30.39 10.22 -12.04
CA ALA A 97 31.50 11.14 -12.24
C ALA A 97 31.22 12.52 -11.64
N ASP A 98 30.27 13.28 -12.21
CA ASP A 98 29.98 14.65 -11.77
C ASP A 98 28.56 14.81 -11.20
N TYR A 99 27.69 13.85 -11.47
CA TYR A 99 26.26 13.93 -11.13
C TYR A 99 25.87 13.02 -9.98
N PRO A 100 24.76 13.30 -9.27
CA PRO A 100 24.18 12.32 -8.35
C PRO A 100 23.64 11.10 -9.13
N CYS A 101 23.69 9.94 -8.47
CA CYS A 101 23.03 8.74 -8.98
C CYS A 101 21.53 8.81 -8.65
N GLN A 102 20.72 9.22 -9.63
CA GLN A 102 19.29 9.45 -9.45
C GLN A 102 18.49 8.17 -9.73
N PRO A 103 17.78 7.59 -8.75
CA PRO A 103 16.92 6.43 -8.97
C PRO A 103 15.68 6.77 -9.79
N ARG A 104 15.58 6.21 -11.01
CA ARG A 104 14.36 6.24 -11.82
C ARG A 104 13.35 5.22 -11.35
N SER A 105 13.84 4.00 -11.10
CA SER A 105 13.06 2.84 -10.67
C SER A 105 13.93 1.96 -9.78
N VAL A 106 13.35 0.90 -9.20
CA VAL A 106 14.16 -0.06 -8.43
C VAL A 106 15.16 -0.85 -9.28
N TRP A 107 14.99 -0.90 -10.59
CA TRP A 107 15.87 -1.65 -11.50
C TRP A 107 16.87 -0.75 -12.22
N PHE A 108 16.74 0.57 -12.09
CA PHE A 108 17.52 1.51 -12.88
C PHE A 108 17.69 2.85 -12.16
N SER A 109 18.94 3.25 -11.96
CA SER A 109 19.36 4.58 -11.51
C SER A 109 20.36 5.13 -12.52
N GLN A 110 20.36 6.45 -12.74
CA GLN A 110 21.18 7.09 -13.77
C GLN A 110 21.98 8.26 -13.18
N CYS A 111 23.21 8.46 -13.63
CA CYS A 111 24.00 9.64 -13.32
C CYS A 111 23.41 10.85 -14.03
N ARG A 112 22.78 11.78 -13.32
CA ARG A 112 22.19 12.98 -13.94
C ARG A 112 22.01 14.10 -12.93
N PRO A 113 22.06 15.37 -13.34
CA PRO A 113 22.09 16.50 -12.41
C PRO A 113 20.73 16.72 -11.73
N ASP A 114 19.64 16.39 -12.41
CA ASP A 114 18.26 16.59 -11.99
C ASP A 114 17.55 15.27 -11.71
N CYS A 115 16.59 15.28 -10.77
CA CYS A 115 15.64 14.19 -10.62
C CYS A 115 14.31 14.55 -11.29
N PRO A 116 13.94 13.92 -12.42
CA PRO A 116 12.66 14.16 -13.07
C PRO A 116 11.48 13.83 -12.15
N ARG A 117 10.36 14.58 -12.26
CA ARG A 117 9.16 14.40 -11.42
C ARG A 117 8.57 12.98 -11.41
N GLU A 118 8.84 12.18 -12.43
CA GLU A 118 8.36 10.79 -12.52
C GLU A 118 9.34 9.74 -11.95
N TRP A 119 10.47 10.17 -11.40
CA TRP A 119 11.51 9.30 -10.88
C TRP A 119 11.37 9.11 -9.37
N LEU A 120 11.88 7.98 -8.86
CA LEU A 120 11.80 7.65 -7.44
C LEU A 120 12.56 8.62 -6.53
N CYS A 121 13.51 9.39 -7.06
CA CYS A 121 14.28 10.39 -6.32
C CYS A 121 13.55 11.72 -6.11
N ALA A 122 12.39 11.93 -6.73
CA ALA A 122 11.71 13.21 -6.62
C ALA A 122 11.13 13.30 -5.21
N GLU A 123 11.67 14.22 -4.40
CA GLU A 123 10.98 14.63 -3.18
C GLU A 123 9.66 15.25 -3.61
N ILE A 124 8.55 14.66 -3.15
CA ILE A 124 7.22 15.23 -3.32
C ILE A 124 7.21 16.41 -2.35
N PRO A 125 7.09 17.67 -2.81
CA PRO A 125 6.82 18.75 -1.88
C PRO A 125 5.56 18.39 -1.10
N ASP A 126 5.58 18.57 0.21
CA ASP A 126 4.38 18.59 1.04
C ASP A 126 3.55 19.81 0.58
N GLU A 127 2.92 19.73 -0.60
CA GLU A 127 1.91 20.70 -1.00
C GLU A 127 0.71 20.44 -0.08
N GLU A 128 0.61 21.29 0.94
CA GLU A 128 -0.65 21.60 1.59
C GLU A 128 -1.64 21.96 0.49
N VAL A 129 -2.53 21.01 0.16
CA VAL A 129 -3.69 21.28 -0.66
C VAL A 129 -4.55 22.25 0.15
N THR A 130 -4.47 23.54 -0.19
CA THR A 130 -5.40 24.56 0.31
C THR A 130 -6.77 24.27 -0.28
N GLU A 131 -7.83 24.42 0.52
CA GLU A 131 -9.22 24.10 0.13
C GLU A 131 -9.71 24.85 -1.12
N GLU A 132 -8.98 25.87 -1.58
CA GLU A 132 -9.30 26.70 -2.76
C GLU A 132 -9.13 25.98 -4.11
N GLU A 133 -8.32 24.91 -4.23
CA GLU A 133 -8.14 24.18 -5.50
C GLU A 133 -9.12 23.00 -5.69
N LEU A 134 -10.03 22.77 -4.73
CA LEU A 134 -11.08 21.73 -4.84
C LEU A 134 -12.35 22.21 -5.57
N GLU A 135 -12.46 23.50 -5.92
CA GLU A 135 -13.64 24.04 -6.62
C GLU A 135 -13.59 23.90 -8.15
N ASP A 136 -12.42 23.61 -8.74
CA ASP A 136 -12.27 23.50 -10.21
C ASP A 136 -12.27 22.05 -10.76
N ILE A 137 -12.43 21.04 -9.90
CA ILE A 137 -12.78 19.70 -10.35
C ILE A 137 -14.29 19.65 -10.52
N GLN A 138 -14.78 20.13 -11.65
CA GLN A 138 -16.15 19.89 -12.08
C GLN A 138 -16.36 18.38 -12.24
N ILE A 139 -16.98 17.79 -11.22
CA ILE A 139 -17.61 16.48 -11.30
C ILE A 139 -18.80 16.67 -12.24
N TYR A 140 -18.73 16.03 -13.40
CA TYR A 140 -19.86 15.86 -14.29
C TYR A 140 -20.98 15.13 -13.52
N ASP A 141 -22.00 15.89 -13.13
CA ASP A 141 -23.26 15.40 -12.59
C ASP A 141 -24.15 14.98 -13.77
N PRO A 142 -24.53 13.69 -13.91
CA PRO A 142 -25.37 13.26 -15.01
C PRO A 142 -26.88 13.42 -14.74
N GLU A 143 -27.31 14.19 -13.72
CA GLU A 143 -28.74 14.38 -13.42
C GLU A 143 -29.38 15.70 -13.91
N ASP A 144 -28.67 16.52 -14.71
CA ASP A 144 -29.25 17.79 -15.21
C ASP A 144 -29.19 17.91 -16.75
N SER A 145 -29.85 16.97 -17.44
CA SER A 145 -30.13 17.12 -18.87
C SER A 145 -31.52 16.58 -19.20
N GLN A 146 -32.55 17.23 -18.68
CA GLN A 146 -33.88 17.26 -19.31
C GLN A 146 -34.42 18.68 -19.17
N GLU A 147 -35.02 19.17 -20.26
CA GLU A 147 -35.60 20.51 -20.45
C GLU A 147 -34.50 21.53 -20.82
N GLU A 148 -34.39 22.05 -22.04
CA GLU A 148 -35.41 22.71 -22.86
C GLU A 148 -35.24 22.33 -24.36
N GLU A 149 -36.26 21.71 -24.96
CA GLU A 149 -36.48 21.79 -26.42
C GLU A 149 -37.79 22.54 -26.64
N GLU A 150 -37.67 23.63 -27.39
CA GLU A 150 -38.76 24.53 -27.76
C GLU A 150 -39.80 23.83 -28.65
N GLU A 151 -41.04 24.29 -28.47
CA GLU A 151 -42.28 23.86 -29.12
C GLU A 151 -42.20 23.91 -30.66
N GLU A 152 -42.66 22.84 -31.33
CA GLU A 152 -43.42 23.00 -32.58
C GLU A 152 -44.48 21.89 -32.70
N GLU A 153 -45.72 22.33 -32.95
CA GLU A 153 -46.97 21.58 -32.95
C GLU A 153 -47.03 20.47 -34.03
N THR A 154 -47.70 19.36 -33.74
CA THR A 154 -48.78 18.82 -34.62
C THR A 154 -49.51 17.60 -34.03
N GLU A 155 -50.82 17.80 -33.91
CA GLU A 155 -52.00 16.91 -33.99
C GLU A 155 -52.01 15.44 -33.50
N ALA A 156 -53.15 15.17 -32.87
CA ALA A 156 -53.54 13.99 -32.10
C ALA A 156 -54.18 12.89 -32.95
N ASP A 157 -54.19 11.67 -32.40
CA ASP A 157 -55.28 10.70 -32.53
C ASP A 157 -55.23 9.63 -31.42
N GLY A 158 -56.33 9.45 -30.66
CA GLY A 158 -56.72 8.15 -30.07
C GLY A 158 -56.76 7.96 -28.53
N PHE A 159 -57.94 8.22 -27.93
CA PHE A 159 -58.41 7.84 -26.57
C PHE A 159 -58.60 6.28 -26.42
N PRO A 160 -58.82 5.64 -25.22
CA PRO A 160 -59.54 6.22 -24.07
C PRO A 160 -59.08 5.95 -22.60
N ASP A 161 -59.61 6.86 -21.78
CA ASP A 161 -59.81 7.01 -20.32
C ASP A 161 -59.98 5.77 -19.43
N PRO A 162 -59.24 5.67 -18.29
CA PRO A 162 -59.52 4.76 -17.19
C PRO A 162 -60.15 5.46 -15.98
N SER A 163 -61.32 6.09 -16.14
CA SER A 163 -62.17 6.57 -15.05
C SER A 163 -63.29 5.59 -14.68
N GLN A 164 -63.00 4.29 -14.65
CA GLN A 164 -63.78 3.24 -13.98
C GLN A 164 -62.75 2.13 -13.65
N VAL A 165 -62.38 1.79 -12.41
CA VAL A 165 -63.13 0.93 -11.48
C VAL A 165 -62.62 1.09 -10.03
N ASN A 166 -63.60 1.21 -9.14
CA ASN A 166 -63.72 1.07 -7.68
C ASN A 166 -62.56 0.43 -6.86
N LEU A 167 -62.14 1.11 -5.78
CA LEU A 167 -61.05 0.76 -4.85
C LEU A 167 -61.53 0.33 -3.43
N ASP A 168 -62.77 -0.14 -3.27
CA ASP A 168 -63.32 -0.55 -1.96
C ASP A 168 -63.08 -2.01 -1.54
N GLU A 169 -62.34 -2.85 -2.28
CA GLU A 169 -62.41 -4.31 -2.05
C GLU A 169 -61.20 -5.05 -1.47
N LEU A 170 -60.07 -4.45 -1.07
CA LEU A 170 -58.98 -5.26 -0.47
C LEU A 170 -58.15 -4.54 0.62
N GLN A 171 -58.76 -4.22 1.77
CA GLN A 171 -58.02 -4.16 3.05
C GLN A 171 -58.90 -4.22 4.32
N GLN A 172 -59.72 -5.27 4.45
CA GLN A 172 -60.25 -5.73 5.75
C GLN A 172 -60.08 -7.24 5.93
N LYS A 173 -58.96 -7.62 6.57
CA LYS A 173 -58.63 -8.88 7.27
C LYS A 173 -57.18 -8.69 7.74
N GLU A 174 -56.81 -8.59 9.01
CA GLU A 174 -57.36 -9.13 10.25
C GLU A 174 -56.98 -8.20 11.42
N GLN A 175 -57.97 -7.76 12.19
CA GLN A 175 -57.79 -7.59 13.64
C GLN A 175 -59.03 -8.14 14.33
N GLY A 176 -58.81 -8.91 15.38
CA GLY A 176 -59.86 -9.30 16.31
C GLY A 176 -59.32 -10.30 17.33
N LEU A 177 -59.02 -9.83 18.54
CA LEU A 177 -59.45 -10.48 19.79
C LEU A 177 -59.14 -9.64 21.05
N TYR A 178 -60.21 -9.08 21.64
CA TYR A 178 -60.49 -8.61 23.03
C TYR A 178 -59.43 -7.76 23.78
N GLY A 179 -59.77 -6.71 24.53
CA GLY A 179 -61.05 -6.19 25.00
C GLY A 179 -60.81 -4.97 25.92
N GLU A 180 -61.88 -4.23 26.17
CA GLU A 180 -62.00 -2.94 26.89
C GLU A 180 -61.41 -2.91 28.33
N ILE A 181 -61.12 -1.69 28.84
CA ILE A 181 -61.92 -0.97 29.86
C ILE A 181 -61.29 0.41 30.15
N ASP A 182 -62.18 1.40 30.27
CA ASP A 182 -62.04 2.83 30.56
C ASP A 182 -61.30 3.20 31.88
N LEU A 183 -60.84 4.46 31.99
CA LEU A 183 -61.47 5.51 32.81
C LEU A 183 -60.59 6.78 32.91
N ASP A 184 -61.17 7.88 32.44
CA ASP A 184 -61.27 9.25 32.99
C ASP A 184 -60.06 10.22 33.09
N GLU A 185 -60.16 11.22 32.21
CA GLU A 185 -60.04 12.69 32.35
C GLU A 185 -59.53 13.37 33.65
N ASP A 186 -58.40 14.09 33.50
CA ASP A 186 -58.25 15.57 33.58
C ASP A 186 -58.25 16.32 34.96
N PRO A 187 -57.91 17.64 35.06
CA PRO A 187 -56.70 18.11 35.78
C PRO A 187 -56.96 19.23 36.83
N PHE A 188 -56.02 19.55 37.73
CA PHE A 188 -55.66 20.95 38.13
C PHE A 188 -54.59 21.08 39.24
N ALA A 189 -53.65 22.01 38.99
CA ALA A 189 -52.91 22.97 39.83
C ALA A 189 -52.44 22.68 41.28
N GLY A 190 -51.20 23.14 41.56
CA GLY A 190 -50.80 23.66 42.88
C GLY A 190 -49.29 23.51 43.20
N ALA A 191 -48.52 24.60 43.05
CA ALA A 191 -47.21 24.81 43.71
C ALA A 191 -47.41 25.05 45.24
N PRO A 192 -46.40 25.07 46.16
CA PRO A 192 -45.10 25.78 46.05
C PRO A 192 -43.87 24.99 46.63
N GLU A 193 -42.64 25.23 46.15
CA GLU A 193 -41.54 26.08 46.68
C GLU A 193 -40.43 25.32 47.45
N GLU A 194 -39.21 25.87 47.31
CA GLU A 194 -37.95 25.68 48.07
C GLU A 194 -37.13 24.40 47.77
N GLU A 195 -35.80 24.37 47.69
CA GLU A 195 -34.69 25.35 47.67
C GLU A 195 -33.40 24.58 47.27
N GLU A 196 -32.28 25.31 47.14
CA GLU A 196 -30.86 24.90 46.96
C GLU A 196 -30.38 24.70 45.50
N SER A 197 -29.80 25.71 44.83
CA SER A 197 -28.42 26.28 44.95
C SER A 197 -27.34 25.31 44.45
N GLU A 198 -26.35 25.62 43.61
CA GLU A 198 -25.85 26.77 42.87
C GLU A 198 -24.79 26.15 41.91
N GLU A 199 -24.85 26.42 40.60
CA GLU A 199 -23.73 26.18 39.65
C GLU A 199 -23.75 27.30 38.59
N GLU A 200 -22.73 28.17 38.57
CA GLU A 200 -22.30 29.00 37.43
C GLU A 200 -20.75 29.12 37.54
N GLU A 201 -19.95 28.67 36.56
CA GLU A 201 -19.48 29.38 35.33
C GLU A 201 -18.62 30.62 35.62
N GLU A 202 -17.63 31.08 34.83
CA GLU A 202 -16.70 30.61 33.79
C GLU A 202 -15.59 31.72 33.75
N ASP A 203 -14.69 31.67 32.76
CA ASP A 203 -13.91 32.79 32.18
C ASP A 203 -12.40 33.02 32.51
N GLU A 204 -11.60 32.56 31.52
CA GLU A 204 -10.51 33.19 30.72
C GLU A 204 -10.09 34.66 31.06
N GLU A 205 -8.85 35.15 30.95
CA GLU A 205 -7.84 35.22 29.88
C GLU A 205 -6.53 35.75 30.53
N GLU A 206 -5.32 35.21 30.32
CA GLU A 206 -4.37 35.40 29.20
C GLU A 206 -3.17 36.35 29.47
N SER A 207 -1.97 35.77 29.26
CA SER A 207 -0.69 36.34 28.76
C SER A 207 0.19 37.31 29.58
N THR A 208 1.41 36.88 29.91
CA THR A 208 2.65 37.18 29.14
C THR A 208 3.94 36.98 29.97
N ILE A 209 5.04 36.69 29.25
CA ILE A 209 6.47 36.85 29.58
C ILE A 209 7.29 35.60 29.99
N ARG A 210 8.39 35.45 29.22
CA ARG A 210 9.32 34.34 29.03
C ARG A 210 10.44 34.26 30.07
N ARG A 211 10.93 33.01 30.23
CA ARG A 211 12.33 32.57 30.50
C ARG A 211 12.97 33.01 31.83
N HIS A 212 13.25 32.05 32.71
CA HIS A 212 14.59 31.44 32.85
C HIS A 212 14.55 30.15 33.69
N ARG A 213 15.11 29.07 33.12
CA ARG A 213 15.44 27.79 33.76
C ARG A 213 16.26 27.99 35.05
N ARG A 214 15.90 27.23 36.10
CA ARG A 214 16.76 26.15 36.64
C ARG A 214 15.91 25.29 37.62
N ASN A 215 15.57 24.05 37.29
CA ASN A 215 16.36 22.81 37.26
C ASN A 215 16.13 21.94 38.52
N THR A 216 14.94 21.36 38.61
CA THR A 216 14.69 20.10 39.35
C THR A 216 13.45 19.43 38.73
N VAL A 217 13.57 18.97 37.49
CA VAL A 217 12.56 18.05 36.93
C VAL A 217 12.82 16.70 37.57
N ARG A 218 11.92 16.29 38.48
CA ARG A 218 11.86 14.92 39.02
C ARG A 218 11.97 13.94 37.85
N ALA A 219 12.88 12.99 37.96
CA ALA A 219 13.08 11.98 36.93
C ALA A 219 11.78 11.18 36.70
N THR A 220 11.06 11.48 35.62
CA THR A 220 9.80 10.82 35.29
C THR A 220 10.07 9.37 34.95
N ALA A 221 9.40 8.44 35.63
CA ALA A 221 9.42 7.03 35.26
C ALA A 221 8.69 6.83 33.93
N CYS A 222 9.17 5.91 33.11
CA CYS A 222 8.56 5.58 31.82
C CYS A 222 8.51 4.06 31.62
N LYS A 223 7.64 3.59 30.74
CA LYS A 223 7.55 2.18 30.38
C LYS A 223 7.58 2.04 28.86
N ALA A 224 8.59 1.35 28.36
CA ALA A 224 8.74 1.08 26.94
C ALA A 224 9.12 -0.40 26.74
N ASN A 225 8.52 -1.04 25.74
CA ASN A 225 8.72 -2.46 25.44
C ASN A 225 8.51 -3.40 26.66
N GLY A 226 7.54 -3.07 27.53
CA GLY A 226 7.23 -3.84 28.73
C GLY A 226 8.22 -3.70 29.89
N LYS A 227 9.29 -2.91 29.74
CA LYS A 227 10.31 -2.68 30.78
C LYS A 227 10.19 -1.28 31.36
N SER A 228 10.42 -1.16 32.67
CA SER A 228 10.48 0.13 33.36
C SER A 228 11.80 0.83 33.09
N GLY A 229 11.73 2.13 32.82
CA GLY A 229 12.87 3.00 32.56
C GLY A 229 12.68 4.38 33.17
N THR A 230 13.60 5.29 32.87
CA THR A 230 13.55 6.67 33.35
C THR A 230 13.74 7.64 32.19
N CYS A 231 12.93 8.69 32.13
CA CYS A 231 13.06 9.76 31.14
C CYS A 231 14.35 10.54 31.36
N LYS A 232 15.26 10.47 30.39
CA LYS A 232 16.53 11.19 30.41
C LYS A 232 16.89 11.59 28.99
N LEU A 233 17.79 12.57 28.86
CA LEU A 233 18.36 12.91 27.57
C LEU A 233 19.02 11.69 26.92
N THR A 234 18.89 11.51 25.61
CA THR A 234 19.47 10.39 24.86
C THR A 234 20.96 10.24 25.14
N SER A 235 21.69 11.35 25.27
CA SER A 235 23.11 11.40 25.63
C SER A 235 23.43 10.94 27.06
N ALA A 236 22.47 11.02 27.98
CA ALA A 236 22.62 10.61 29.37
C ALA A 236 22.17 9.17 29.63
N CYS A 237 21.62 8.47 28.62
CA CYS A 237 21.16 7.10 28.77
C CYS A 237 22.31 6.10 28.62
N LYS A 238 22.65 5.41 29.72
CA LYS A 238 23.61 4.28 29.72
C LYS A 238 22.97 2.95 29.25
N GLY A 239 21.70 2.99 28.87
CA GLY A 239 20.86 1.84 28.53
C GLY A 239 20.35 1.87 27.09
N THR A 240 19.15 1.35 26.85
CA THR A 240 18.43 1.49 25.57
C THR A 240 17.49 2.68 25.65
N SER A 241 17.67 3.66 24.77
CA SER A 241 16.79 4.83 24.64
C SER A 241 15.62 4.52 23.72
N VAL A 242 14.40 4.84 24.15
CA VAL A 242 13.17 4.64 23.38
C VAL A 242 12.39 5.94 23.32
N ALA A 243 12.21 6.48 22.10
CA ALA A 243 11.54 7.75 21.86
C ALA A 243 10.02 7.67 22.07
N GLY A 244 9.37 8.81 22.36
CA GLY A 244 7.89 8.91 22.44
C GLY A 244 7.26 8.43 23.74
N HIS A 245 8.05 8.01 24.73
CA HIS A 245 7.56 7.52 26.04
C HIS A 245 7.87 8.49 27.19
N CYS A 246 8.29 9.72 26.89
CA CYS A 246 8.68 10.74 27.83
C CYS A 246 8.20 12.12 27.34
N PRO A 247 7.65 12.98 28.22
CA PRO A 247 7.22 14.31 27.84
C PRO A 247 8.42 15.23 27.57
N GLY A 248 8.22 16.22 26.70
CA GLY A 248 9.21 17.26 26.40
C GLY A 248 9.96 17.04 25.07
N ALA A 249 11.16 17.62 24.98
CA ALA A 249 11.94 17.64 23.74
C ALA A 249 12.21 16.23 23.19
N LYS A 250 12.35 16.09 21.86
CA LYS A 250 12.67 14.82 21.16
C LYS A 250 13.91 14.10 21.71
N SER A 251 14.82 14.85 22.33
CA SER A 251 16.02 14.34 22.98
C SER A 251 15.77 13.72 24.35
N ASN A 252 14.60 13.89 24.98
CA ASN A 252 14.21 13.26 26.23
C ASN A 252 13.52 11.92 25.94
N GLN A 253 14.22 10.81 26.15
CA GLN A 253 13.76 9.48 25.77
C GLN A 253 13.71 8.55 26.98
N CYS A 254 12.91 7.49 26.88
CA CYS A 254 12.81 6.50 27.94
C CYS A 254 14.06 5.64 27.97
N CYS A 255 14.88 5.80 29.00
CA CYS A 255 16.12 5.06 29.18
C CYS A 255 15.87 3.77 29.98
N ILE A 256 15.99 2.61 29.34
CA ILE A 256 15.86 1.30 29.97
C ILE A 256 17.27 0.77 30.30
N PRO A 257 17.63 0.54 31.58
CA PRO A 257 18.97 0.05 31.94
C PRO A 257 19.24 -1.35 31.37
N LYS A 258 20.46 -1.56 30.87
CA LYS A 258 20.95 -2.89 30.47
C LYS A 258 21.12 -3.73 31.74
N THR A 259 20.31 -4.76 31.91
CA THR A 259 20.48 -5.73 33.00
C THR A 259 21.77 -6.50 32.79
N VAL A 260 22.80 -6.22 33.60
CA VAL A 260 24.02 -7.03 33.66
C VAL A 260 23.75 -8.22 34.56
N SER A 261 23.52 -9.38 33.96
CA SER A 261 23.49 -10.65 34.69
C SER A 261 24.94 -10.99 35.12
N LYS A 262 25.23 -11.00 36.42
CA LYS A 262 26.53 -11.37 37.01
C LYS A 262 26.68 -12.92 37.07
N PRO A 263 27.89 -13.52 36.95
CA PRO A 263 28.07 -14.90 36.49
C PRO A 263 28.21 -15.94 37.62
N SER A 264 27.84 -17.20 37.35
CA SER A 264 28.27 -18.37 38.12
C SER A 264 29.20 -19.25 37.28
N THR A 265 30.33 -19.59 37.88
CA THR A 265 31.49 -20.34 37.40
C THR A 265 31.22 -21.81 37.09
N GLY A 266 31.82 -22.33 36.02
CA GLY A 266 31.94 -23.77 35.74
C GLY A 266 32.36 -24.01 34.28
N GLY A 267 33.65 -24.23 34.04
CA GLY A 267 34.24 -24.25 32.70
C GLY A 267 34.05 -25.54 31.90
N SER A 268 34.11 -25.42 30.57
CA SER A 268 34.93 -26.25 29.66
C SER A 268 34.87 -25.71 28.21
N LYS A 269 36.04 -25.26 27.72
CA LYS A 269 36.64 -25.28 26.37
C LYS A 269 35.82 -24.87 25.11
N PRO A 270 36.41 -24.10 24.15
CA PRO A 270 35.65 -23.44 23.09
C PRO A 270 35.40 -24.36 21.88
N SER A 271 34.17 -24.38 21.40
CA SER A 271 33.86 -24.77 20.02
C SER A 271 33.18 -23.60 19.33
N ALA A 272 33.84 -23.14 18.28
CA ALA A 272 33.34 -22.17 17.33
C ALA A 272 31.95 -22.59 16.84
N ALA A 273 30.95 -21.73 17.02
CA ALA A 273 29.63 -21.91 16.43
C ALA A 273 29.12 -20.57 15.94
N SER A 274 29.16 -20.45 14.60
CA SER A 274 28.29 -19.66 13.74
C SER A 274 27.11 -18.98 14.45
N SER A 275 27.09 -17.66 14.32
CA SER A 275 25.95 -16.78 14.59
C SER A 275 24.65 -17.35 14.01
N LYS A 276 23.82 -17.92 14.90
CA LYS A 276 22.48 -18.42 14.62
C LYS A 276 21.51 -17.23 14.45
N PRO A 277 20.65 -17.19 13.41
CA PRO A 277 19.70 -16.09 13.23
C PRO A 277 18.64 -16.07 14.34
N SER A 278 18.42 -14.89 14.92
CA SER A 278 17.38 -14.60 15.91
C SER A 278 15.98 -15.02 15.43
N THR A 279 15.25 -15.76 16.25
CA THR A 279 13.87 -16.23 16.04
C THR A 279 12.80 -15.18 16.32
N SER A 280 13.16 -13.90 16.44
CA SER A 280 12.20 -12.85 16.84
C SER A 280 11.23 -12.48 15.70
N GLY A 281 9.94 -12.84 15.87
CA GLY A 281 8.83 -12.36 15.03
C GLY A 281 7.96 -13.45 14.38
N ARG A 282 8.37 -14.72 14.36
CA ARG A 282 7.55 -15.84 13.85
C ARG A 282 6.81 -16.52 14.99
N CYS A 283 5.54 -16.86 14.79
CA CYS A 283 4.76 -17.57 15.79
C CYS A 283 3.75 -18.55 15.16
N GLY A 284 3.13 -19.35 16.03
CA GLY A 284 2.10 -20.30 15.65
C GLY A 284 2.57 -21.22 14.53
N SER A 285 1.74 -21.38 13.52
CA SER A 285 2.00 -22.28 12.42
C SER A 285 3.19 -21.80 11.54
N TYR A 286 3.60 -20.53 11.60
CA TYR A 286 4.75 -19.98 10.87
C TYR A 286 6.08 -20.04 11.65
N ALA A 287 6.10 -20.57 12.88
CA ALA A 287 7.29 -20.58 13.74
C ALA A 287 8.55 -21.15 13.06
N LYS A 288 8.39 -22.15 12.18
CA LYS A 288 9.48 -22.82 11.45
C LYS A 288 9.62 -22.36 10.00
N ALA A 289 8.82 -21.39 9.53
CA ALA A 289 8.88 -20.93 8.15
C ALA A 289 10.24 -20.26 7.85
N PRO A 290 10.87 -20.55 6.69
CA PRO A 290 12.08 -19.85 6.27
C PRO A 290 11.82 -18.35 6.13
N VAL A 291 12.71 -17.53 6.70
CA VAL A 291 12.66 -16.07 6.58
C VAL A 291 13.57 -15.64 5.44
N ARG A 292 13.09 -14.70 4.63
CA ARG A 292 13.85 -14.06 3.56
C ARG A 292 13.82 -12.55 3.77
N SER A 293 14.87 -11.86 3.35
CA SER A 293 14.84 -10.41 3.20
C SER A 293 14.43 -10.08 1.77
N ILE A 294 13.33 -9.35 1.60
CA ILE A 294 12.87 -8.90 0.27
C ILE A 294 12.71 -7.38 0.29
N LYS A 295 13.15 -6.74 -0.80
CA LYS A 295 13.06 -5.28 -0.97
C LYS A 295 11.62 -4.86 -1.24
N GLY A 296 11.13 -3.96 -0.39
CA GLY A 296 9.80 -3.34 -0.47
C GLY A 296 9.93 -1.84 -0.66
N ASN A 297 9.03 -1.06 -0.07
CA ASN A 297 9.05 0.41 -0.18
C ASN A 297 10.37 1.01 0.29
N GLY A 298 10.81 2.09 -0.39
CA GLY A 298 12.08 2.77 -0.13
C GLY A 298 13.30 1.88 -0.35
N ASN A 299 13.19 0.83 -1.17
CA ASN A 299 14.25 -0.19 -1.38
C ASN A 299 14.70 -0.87 -0.08
N LYS A 300 13.87 -0.80 0.98
CA LYS A 300 14.16 -1.35 2.31
C LYS A 300 13.94 -2.85 2.33
N GLY A 301 14.84 -3.59 2.97
CA GLY A 301 14.68 -5.02 3.20
C GLY A 301 13.67 -5.31 4.32
N TYR A 302 12.68 -6.14 4.02
CA TYR A 302 11.69 -6.62 4.97
C TYR A 302 11.87 -8.12 5.23
N SER A 303 11.87 -8.51 6.51
CA SER A 303 11.87 -9.91 6.92
C SER A 303 10.50 -10.53 6.66
N VAL A 304 10.41 -11.34 5.61
CA VAL A 304 9.16 -11.95 5.16
C VAL A 304 9.21 -13.47 5.18
N VAL A 305 8.03 -14.07 5.23
CA VAL A 305 7.80 -15.51 5.09
C VAL A 305 6.83 -15.76 3.95
N LYS A 306 6.93 -16.93 3.31
CA LYS A 306 5.92 -17.41 2.35
C LYS A 306 4.60 -17.63 3.07
N ILE A 307 3.51 -17.12 2.48
CA ILE A 307 2.16 -17.44 2.94
C ILE A 307 1.93 -18.92 2.71
N LYS A 308 1.39 -19.64 3.71
CA LYS A 308 1.13 -21.08 3.57
C LYS A 308 0.09 -21.33 2.48
N GLN A 309 0.23 -22.46 1.76
CA GLN A 309 -0.77 -22.93 0.79
C GLN A 309 -2.19 -22.94 1.37
N THR A 310 -2.34 -23.39 2.62
CA THR A 310 -3.62 -23.41 3.33
C THR A 310 -4.19 -22.04 3.67
N HIS A 311 -3.39 -20.97 3.62
CA HIS A 311 -3.83 -19.60 3.86
C HIS A 311 -4.01 -18.80 2.56
N LEU A 312 -3.50 -19.28 1.43
CA LEU A 312 -3.70 -18.62 0.14
C LEU A 312 -5.11 -18.90 -0.41
N ALA A 313 -5.69 -17.89 -1.06
CA ALA A 313 -6.92 -18.04 -1.84
C ALA A 313 -6.66 -18.87 -3.11
N SER A 314 -5.46 -18.74 -3.69
CA SER A 314 -4.94 -19.60 -4.76
C SER A 314 -3.70 -20.36 -4.29
N PRO A 315 -3.82 -21.65 -3.90
CA PRO A 315 -2.69 -22.43 -3.39
C PRO A 315 -1.52 -22.55 -4.37
N GLY A 316 -1.81 -22.54 -5.69
CA GLY A 316 -0.78 -22.59 -6.74
C GLY A 316 0.19 -21.41 -6.69
N SER A 317 -0.24 -20.26 -6.17
CA SER A 317 0.63 -19.09 -6.01
C SER A 317 1.82 -19.35 -5.08
N TYR A 318 1.78 -20.36 -4.20
CA TYR A 318 2.86 -20.67 -3.27
C TYR A 318 4.21 -20.92 -3.96
N SER A 319 4.17 -21.65 -5.08
CA SER A 319 5.36 -22.09 -5.82
C SER A 319 6.01 -20.96 -6.64
N LEU A 320 5.27 -19.89 -6.92
CA LEU A 320 5.75 -18.74 -7.69
C LEU A 320 6.70 -17.88 -6.86
N SER A 321 7.59 -17.12 -7.51
CA SER A 321 8.45 -16.15 -6.82
C SER A 321 7.61 -15.04 -6.16
N PRO A 322 8.09 -14.40 -5.07
CA PRO A 322 7.42 -13.24 -4.48
C PRO A 322 7.26 -12.06 -5.45
N SER A 323 8.17 -11.92 -6.42
CA SER A 323 8.06 -10.93 -7.49
C SER A 323 6.94 -11.22 -8.50
N ALA A 324 6.42 -12.45 -8.53
CA ALA A 324 5.37 -12.87 -9.45
C ALA A 324 3.97 -12.95 -8.82
N SER A 325 3.84 -13.20 -7.50
CA SER A 325 2.54 -13.60 -6.93
C SER A 325 2.18 -13.06 -5.55
N ASP A 326 2.82 -11.98 -5.07
CA ASP A 326 2.53 -11.32 -3.77
C ASP A 326 2.37 -12.30 -2.58
N ASN A 327 3.03 -13.46 -2.67
CA ASN A 327 2.76 -14.64 -1.84
C ASN A 327 3.61 -14.70 -0.57
N THR A 328 4.02 -13.53 -0.08
CA THR A 328 4.79 -13.38 1.15
C THR A 328 4.13 -12.37 2.06
N MET A 329 4.52 -12.30 3.32
CA MET A 329 4.16 -11.21 4.23
C MET A 329 5.23 -11.10 5.31
N THR A 330 5.29 -9.98 6.04
CA THR A 330 6.25 -9.83 7.14
C THR A 330 6.00 -10.87 8.23
N THR A 331 7.04 -11.22 8.98
CA THR A 331 6.95 -12.22 10.08
C THR A 331 5.88 -11.85 11.12
N SER A 332 5.79 -10.56 11.48
CA SER A 332 4.79 -10.03 12.41
C SER A 332 3.37 -10.17 11.87
N THR A 333 3.13 -9.76 10.63
CA THR A 333 1.83 -9.93 9.96
C THR A 333 1.44 -11.41 9.87
N ALA A 334 2.38 -12.31 9.57
CA ALA A 334 2.13 -13.75 9.53
C ALA A 334 1.69 -14.31 10.89
N CYS A 335 2.35 -13.88 11.96
CA CYS A 335 1.98 -14.28 13.32
C CYS A 335 0.56 -13.81 13.69
N ALA A 336 0.22 -12.56 13.39
CA ALA A 336 -1.10 -12.01 13.64
C ALA A 336 -2.18 -12.70 12.80
N PHE A 337 -1.92 -12.89 11.51
CA PHE A 337 -2.84 -13.54 10.58
C PHE A 337 -3.13 -14.98 10.99
N ASP A 338 -2.11 -15.75 11.40
CA ASP A 338 -2.29 -17.14 11.85
C ASP A 338 -3.28 -17.25 13.02
N LYS A 339 -3.18 -16.34 13.99
CA LYS A 339 -4.12 -16.27 15.13
C LYS A 339 -5.52 -15.87 14.67
N MET A 340 -5.61 -14.87 13.79
CA MET A 340 -6.88 -14.39 13.24
C MET A 340 -7.60 -15.49 12.45
N ALA A 341 -6.90 -16.16 11.54
CA ALA A 341 -7.43 -17.24 10.73
C ALA A 341 -7.86 -18.45 11.58
N ALA A 342 -7.09 -18.80 12.61
CA ALA A 342 -7.46 -19.86 13.54
C ALA A 342 -8.74 -19.51 14.34
N ALA A 343 -8.88 -18.26 14.79
CA ALA A 343 -10.08 -17.81 15.48
C ALA A 343 -11.31 -17.78 14.55
N ALA A 344 -11.14 -17.30 13.32
CA ALA A 344 -12.22 -17.31 12.32
C ALA A 344 -12.68 -18.73 11.99
N LYS A 345 -11.74 -19.67 11.88
CA LYS A 345 -12.06 -21.08 11.63
C LYS A 345 -12.92 -21.69 12.74
N LYS A 346 -12.72 -21.30 14.01
CA LYS A 346 -13.58 -21.72 15.14
C LYS A 346 -15.02 -21.21 15.01
N SER A 347 -15.22 -20.10 14.31
CA SER A 347 -16.55 -19.55 13.96
C SER A 347 -17.08 -20.09 12.62
N GLY A 348 -16.47 -21.11 12.04
CA GLY A 348 -16.85 -21.63 10.72
C GLY A 348 -16.60 -20.65 9.58
N VAL A 349 -15.65 -19.73 9.72
CA VAL A 349 -15.27 -18.73 8.71
C VAL A 349 -13.85 -19.01 8.22
N ALA A 350 -13.67 -19.13 6.90
CA ALA A 350 -12.38 -19.38 6.27
C ALA A 350 -11.81 -18.09 5.64
N ILE A 351 -10.87 -17.45 6.33
CA ILE A 351 -10.14 -16.29 5.80
C ILE A 351 -8.94 -16.79 5.01
N LYS A 352 -8.80 -16.30 3.77
CA LYS A 352 -7.75 -16.60 2.81
C LYS A 352 -7.15 -15.31 2.27
N ILE A 353 -5.88 -15.36 1.89
CA ILE A 353 -5.12 -14.22 1.38
C ILE A 353 -5.00 -14.36 -0.13
N ALA A 354 -5.47 -13.33 -0.84
CA ALA A 354 -5.30 -13.18 -2.28
C ALA A 354 -3.96 -12.52 -2.62
N SER A 355 -3.57 -11.48 -1.88
CA SER A 355 -2.30 -10.76 -2.08
C SER A 355 -1.71 -10.31 -0.74
N GLY A 356 -0.39 -10.37 -0.60
CA GLY A 356 0.36 -9.92 0.57
C GLY A 356 1.46 -8.93 0.21
N PHE A 357 2.68 -9.17 0.68
CA PHE A 357 3.83 -8.32 0.42
C PHE A 357 4.13 -8.21 -1.07
N ARG A 358 4.33 -6.97 -1.53
CA ARG A 358 4.56 -6.63 -2.92
C ARG A 358 5.87 -5.86 -3.09
N THR A 359 6.75 -6.32 -3.97
CA THR A 359 7.99 -5.60 -4.29
C THR A 359 7.65 -4.29 -5.01
N ILE A 360 8.56 -3.31 -4.99
CA ILE A 360 8.35 -2.06 -5.76
C ILE A 360 8.17 -2.37 -7.25
N ALA A 361 8.94 -3.31 -7.80
CA ALA A 361 8.80 -3.76 -9.19
C ALA A 361 7.38 -4.23 -9.52
N ARG A 362 6.80 -5.01 -8.62
CA ARG A 362 5.45 -5.54 -8.77
C ARG A 362 4.40 -4.43 -8.59
N GLN A 363 4.64 -3.46 -7.70
CA GLN A 363 3.81 -2.27 -7.59
C GLN A 363 3.89 -1.39 -8.85
N GLN A 364 5.05 -1.25 -9.49
CA GLN A 364 5.22 -0.54 -10.76
C GLN A 364 4.38 -1.18 -11.87
N TYR A 365 4.36 -2.51 -11.95
CA TYR A 365 3.50 -3.21 -12.90
C TYR A 365 2.02 -2.84 -12.70
N PHE A 366 1.51 -2.88 -11.47
CA PHE A 366 0.12 -2.52 -11.18
C PHE A 366 -0.16 -1.03 -11.40
N TRP A 367 0.78 -0.15 -11.03
CA TRP A 367 0.67 1.29 -11.31
C TRP A 367 0.57 1.56 -12.81
N ASN A 368 1.48 1.00 -13.61
CA ASN A 368 1.47 1.16 -15.07
C ASN A 368 0.18 0.59 -15.68
N CYS A 369 -0.31 -0.54 -15.14
CA CYS A 369 -1.57 -1.10 -15.59
C CYS A 369 -2.76 -0.22 -15.23
N TYR A 370 -2.78 0.35 -14.04
CA TYR A 370 -3.80 1.29 -13.60
C TYR A 370 -3.83 2.54 -14.46
N THR A 371 -2.66 3.12 -14.78
CA THR A 371 -2.56 4.37 -15.54
C THR A 371 -2.80 4.16 -17.04
N SER A 372 -2.25 3.09 -17.62
CA SER A 372 -2.38 2.83 -19.06
C SER A 372 -3.62 2.03 -19.45
N LYS A 373 -4.27 1.35 -18.49
CA LYS A 373 -5.38 0.41 -18.69
C LYS A 373 -5.09 -0.80 -19.59
N ARG A 374 -3.84 -0.99 -20.02
CA ARG A 374 -3.43 -2.02 -21.00
C ARG A 374 -3.39 -3.46 -20.45
N CYS A 375 -3.48 -3.67 -19.14
CA CYS A 375 -3.49 -5.02 -18.54
C CYS A 375 -4.91 -5.41 -18.08
N ASN A 376 -5.86 -5.34 -19.00
CA ASN A 376 -7.27 -5.64 -18.73
C ASN A 376 -7.91 -4.67 -17.70
N GLY A 377 -7.79 -3.37 -17.96
CA GLY A 377 -8.52 -2.34 -17.23
C GLY A 377 -7.94 -1.94 -15.85
N GLY A 378 -6.96 -2.69 -15.33
CA GLY A 378 -6.12 -2.32 -14.17
C GLY A 378 -6.80 -1.61 -13.00
N ASN A 379 -7.00 -2.32 -11.89
CA ASN A 379 -7.54 -1.74 -10.65
C ASN A 379 -6.72 -0.52 -10.16
N LEU A 380 -7.31 0.34 -9.35
CA LEU A 380 -6.60 1.43 -8.70
C LEU A 380 -5.37 0.89 -7.98
N ALA A 381 -4.23 1.52 -8.22
CA ALA A 381 -2.98 1.12 -7.62
C ALA A 381 -2.34 2.36 -6.99
N ALA A 382 -1.77 2.22 -5.81
CA ALA A 382 -0.93 3.26 -5.22
C ALA A 382 0.33 3.48 -6.08
N ARG A 383 0.87 4.70 -6.04
CA ARG A 383 2.17 4.98 -6.65
C ARG A 383 3.26 4.03 -6.10
N PRO A 384 4.21 3.59 -6.93
CA PRO A 384 5.32 2.75 -6.48
C PRO A 384 6.06 3.39 -5.30
N GLY A 385 6.29 2.62 -4.23
CA GLY A 385 6.92 3.12 -3.00
C GLY A 385 5.95 3.63 -1.92
N THR A 386 4.67 3.88 -2.24
CA THR A 386 3.69 4.36 -1.25
C THR A 386 2.72 3.27 -0.75
N SER A 387 2.56 2.19 -1.51
CA SER A 387 1.67 1.05 -1.18
C SER A 387 2.02 0.37 0.15
N ASN A 388 1.04 0.16 1.03
CA ASN A 388 1.26 -0.57 2.29
C ASN A 388 1.54 -2.08 2.08
N HIS A 389 1.25 -2.64 0.90
CA HIS A 389 1.73 -3.98 0.53
C HIS A 389 3.26 -4.05 0.48
N GLY A 390 3.93 -2.99 0.02
CA GLY A 390 5.40 -2.94 0.01
C GLY A 390 6.03 -2.69 1.37
N LYS A 391 5.23 -2.48 2.42
CA LYS A 391 5.66 -2.54 3.83
C LYS A 391 5.40 -3.92 4.45
N GLY A 392 4.68 -4.80 3.75
CA GLY A 392 4.32 -6.15 4.22
C GLY A 392 3.34 -6.19 5.38
N ILE A 393 2.56 -5.12 5.55
CA ILE A 393 1.52 -4.99 6.56
C ILE A 393 0.11 -5.10 5.97
N ALA A 394 -0.08 -4.86 4.67
CA ALA A 394 -1.35 -5.04 3.99
C ALA A 394 -1.54 -6.47 3.47
N LEU A 395 -2.77 -6.96 3.56
CA LEU A 395 -3.24 -8.20 2.98
C LEU A 395 -4.59 -7.96 2.27
N ASP A 396 -4.70 -8.45 1.05
CA ASP A 396 -5.98 -8.57 0.35
C ASP A 396 -6.61 -9.91 0.72
N LEU A 397 -7.78 -9.86 1.35
CA LEU A 397 -8.48 -11.03 1.89
C LEU A 397 -9.67 -11.43 1.03
N ASN A 398 -10.08 -12.70 1.09
CA ASN A 398 -11.26 -13.23 0.39
C ASN A 398 -12.58 -12.76 1.01
N THR A 399 -12.75 -11.46 1.18
CA THR A 399 -13.96 -10.90 1.79
C THR A 399 -15.18 -11.13 0.94
N ASN A 400 -15.07 -11.45 -0.36
CA ASN A 400 -16.20 -11.68 -1.25
C ASN A 400 -17.27 -10.58 -1.10
N CYS A 401 -16.83 -9.35 -0.86
CA CYS A 401 -17.70 -8.20 -0.71
C CYS A 401 -17.38 -7.21 -1.81
N GLY A 402 -18.19 -7.19 -2.87
CA GLY A 402 -18.16 -6.14 -3.89
C GLY A 402 -16.85 -5.99 -4.67
N LYS A 403 -16.85 -4.97 -5.53
CA LYS A 403 -15.68 -4.49 -6.28
C LYS A 403 -15.16 -3.20 -5.65
N GLN A 404 -14.08 -2.67 -6.20
CA GLN A 404 -13.55 -1.38 -5.79
C GLN A 404 -14.58 -0.31 -6.11
N THR A 405 -15.00 0.47 -5.12
CA THR A 405 -16.02 1.51 -5.33
C THR A 405 -15.82 2.65 -4.36
N ARG A 406 -16.17 3.88 -4.77
CA ARG A 406 -16.24 5.03 -3.86
C ARG A 406 -17.50 4.99 -2.98
N ALA A 407 -18.50 4.20 -3.36
CA ALA A 407 -19.69 3.98 -2.55
C ALA A 407 -19.42 3.00 -1.39
N ARG A 408 -20.25 3.04 -0.37
CA ARG A 408 -20.20 2.08 0.74
C ARG A 408 -20.45 0.66 0.19
N PRO A 409 -19.54 -0.30 0.38
CA PRO A 409 -19.71 -1.63 -0.17
C PRO A 409 -20.82 -2.40 0.58
N ASN A 410 -21.74 -3.02 -0.17
CA ASN A 410 -22.77 -3.88 0.42
C ASN A 410 -22.17 -5.24 0.81
N CYS A 411 -21.75 -5.35 2.08
CA CYS A 411 -21.13 -6.55 2.63
C CYS A 411 -22.06 -7.40 3.52
N GLY A 412 -23.38 -7.14 3.52
CA GLY A 412 -24.33 -7.81 4.43
C GLY A 412 -24.28 -9.34 4.33
N GLY A 413 -24.18 -9.87 3.10
CA GLY A 413 -24.12 -11.32 2.85
C GLY A 413 -22.74 -11.98 3.07
N SER A 414 -21.67 -11.20 3.31
CA SER A 414 -20.33 -11.78 3.41
C SER A 414 -19.98 -12.22 4.83
N ARG A 415 -19.97 -13.53 5.07
CA ARG A 415 -19.52 -14.12 6.35
C ARG A 415 -18.08 -13.73 6.71
N VAL A 416 -17.18 -13.68 5.72
CA VAL A 416 -15.77 -13.32 5.95
C VAL A 416 -15.66 -11.84 6.34
N TYR A 417 -16.30 -10.95 5.60
CA TYR A 417 -16.27 -9.52 5.89
C TYR A 417 -16.90 -9.21 7.24
N GLN A 418 -18.09 -9.75 7.54
CA GLN A 418 -18.77 -9.53 8.81
C GLN A 418 -17.93 -10.00 10.00
N TRP A 419 -17.28 -11.15 9.87
CA TRP A 419 -16.38 -11.65 10.92
C TRP A 419 -15.17 -10.74 11.11
N LEU A 420 -14.53 -10.29 10.02
CA LEU A 420 -13.39 -9.37 10.05
C LEU A 420 -13.77 -8.02 10.64
N TYR A 421 -14.92 -7.46 10.25
CA TYR A 421 -15.43 -6.19 10.78
C TYR A 421 -15.66 -6.22 12.30
N LYS A 422 -16.13 -7.37 12.83
CA LYS A 422 -16.34 -7.57 14.27
C LYS A 422 -15.08 -7.93 15.04
N ASN A 423 -14.11 -8.64 14.43
CA ASN A 423 -13.02 -9.29 15.17
C ASN A 423 -11.60 -8.91 14.71
N GLY A 424 -11.40 -8.37 13.51
CA GLY A 424 -10.08 -8.11 12.92
C GLY A 424 -9.18 -7.27 13.81
N ALA A 425 -9.72 -6.21 14.40
CA ALA A 425 -8.98 -5.29 15.30
C ALA A 425 -8.38 -6.00 16.54
N LYS A 426 -9.04 -7.07 17.04
CA LYS A 426 -8.53 -7.88 18.17
C LYS A 426 -7.20 -8.56 17.83
N PHE A 427 -6.97 -8.84 16.54
CA PHE A 427 -5.74 -9.41 16.01
C PHE A 427 -4.83 -8.35 15.38
N GLY A 428 -5.24 -7.09 15.42
CA GLY A 428 -4.49 -5.95 14.90
C GLY A 428 -4.69 -5.66 13.42
N PHE A 429 -5.71 -6.23 12.79
CA PHE A 429 -6.07 -5.94 11.40
C PHE A 429 -7.18 -4.90 11.33
N THR A 430 -6.97 -3.86 10.54
CA THR A 430 -7.95 -2.79 10.30
C THR A 430 -8.12 -2.58 8.81
N ARG A 431 -9.35 -2.38 8.35
CA ARG A 431 -9.63 -1.92 6.99
C ARG A 431 -9.33 -0.42 6.91
N THR A 432 -8.30 -0.05 6.18
CA THR A 432 -7.79 1.33 6.09
C THR A 432 -8.15 2.03 4.78
N VAL A 433 -8.57 1.27 3.77
CA VAL A 433 -8.94 1.77 2.45
C VAL A 433 -10.45 1.59 2.29
N PHE A 434 -11.19 2.71 2.33
CA PHE A 434 -12.65 2.70 2.30
C PHE A 434 -13.21 2.06 1.03
N SER A 435 -12.56 2.29 -0.11
CA SER A 435 -13.00 1.79 -1.41
C SER A 435 -12.70 0.32 -1.66
N GLU A 436 -11.93 -0.33 -0.77
CA GLU A 436 -11.43 -1.69 -0.94
C GLU A 436 -11.88 -2.55 0.26
N PRO A 437 -13.06 -3.19 0.20
CA PRO A 437 -13.57 -4.04 1.28
C PRO A 437 -12.67 -5.25 1.61
N TRP A 438 -11.79 -5.65 0.69
CA TRP A 438 -10.83 -6.75 0.86
C TRP A 438 -9.47 -6.33 1.45
N HIS A 439 -9.13 -5.04 1.47
CA HIS A 439 -7.80 -4.58 1.89
C HIS A 439 -7.73 -4.36 3.40
N TRP A 440 -6.91 -5.16 4.08
CA TRP A 440 -6.76 -5.12 5.54
C TRP A 440 -5.31 -4.99 5.95
N GLU A 441 -5.03 -4.09 6.88
CA GLU A 441 -3.68 -3.79 7.32
C GLU A 441 -3.43 -4.17 8.76
N PHE A 442 -2.30 -4.83 8.99
CA PHE A 442 -1.78 -5.11 10.32
C PHE A 442 -1.14 -3.84 10.91
N ARG A 443 -1.76 -3.30 11.97
CA ARG A 443 -1.30 -2.10 12.69
C ARG A 443 -0.80 -2.40 14.11
N GLY A 444 -0.80 -3.68 14.51
CA GLY A 444 -0.52 -4.12 15.88
C GLY A 444 -1.80 -4.53 16.62
N ALA A 445 -1.71 -5.48 17.56
CA ALA A 445 -2.89 -5.99 18.27
C ALA A 445 -3.53 -4.90 19.16
N GLY A 446 -4.86 -4.79 19.15
CA GLY A 446 -5.61 -3.84 19.98
C GLY A 446 -5.75 -2.42 19.39
N VAL A 447 -5.34 -2.20 18.13
CA VAL A 447 -5.56 -0.92 17.44
C VAL A 447 -7.05 -0.71 17.17
N ARG A 448 -7.55 0.51 17.39
CA ARG A 448 -8.96 0.88 17.20
C ARG A 448 -9.39 0.58 15.75
N ARG A 449 -10.60 0.02 15.60
CA ARG A 449 -11.23 -0.20 14.30
C ARG A 449 -11.41 1.15 13.61
N ALA A 450 -11.13 1.22 12.31
CA ALA A 450 -11.48 2.39 11.53
C ALA A 450 -13.02 2.49 11.42
N SER A 451 -13.56 3.67 11.69
CA SER A 451 -15.00 3.96 11.66
C SER A 451 -15.48 4.13 10.21
N PHE A 452 -15.43 3.06 9.45
CA PHE A 452 -16.06 3.00 8.13
C PHE A 452 -17.36 2.21 8.29
N SER A 453 -18.43 2.92 8.65
CA SER A 453 -19.77 2.37 8.81
C SER A 453 -20.36 2.01 7.46
#